data_AF-A0AB33JI30-F1
#
_entry.id   AF-A0AB33JI30-F1
#
_cell.length_a   1.000
_cell.length_b   1.000
_cell.length_c   1.000
_cell.angle_alpha   90.00
_cell.angle_beta   90.00
_cell.angle_gamma   90.00
#
_symmetry.space_group_name_H-M   'P 1'
#
loop_
_entity.id
_entity.type
_entity.pdbx_description
1 polymer ?
#
loop_
_entity_poly.entity_id
_entity_poly.type
_entity_poly.pdbx_seq_one_letter_code
_entity_poly.pdbx_strand_id
1 'polypeptide(L)'
;MKSFFVLILFLLAGWQTQVCAQGEARQWGIEVSAGGATMGTDDEVSRLNDNQANVFALSVDYYLHRHWAVTGGIYMEQQGLYTNLSSGIGLMKNWIAGIQAGAKWYPLAPKWIVQPYVGANLYTNVLNLPRQRGEKHVHATQAWEGDGVMTYDIQHAVGSISPRIGVDIRLISSVNLTVGWDYRWEFYGHTNSNMRYTSGPMTGHEYPMKSDNSRGVINIGVKVDFPMRTVSEGKMSTLLGAIFGLLMPSRSF
;
A
#
# COMPACT_ATOMS: atom_id res chain seq x y z
N MET A 1 3.75 8.06 -13.74
CA MET A 1 2.91 8.23 -12.53
C MET A 1 1.76 9.22 -12.76
N LYS A 2 1.99 10.46 -13.24
CA LYS A 2 0.92 11.46 -13.46
C LYS A 2 -0.17 11.03 -14.47
N SER A 3 0.21 10.43 -15.60
CA SER A 3 -0.77 10.05 -16.65
C SER A 3 -1.65 8.85 -16.30
N PHE A 4 -1.24 7.99 -15.37
CA PHE A 4 -2.00 6.78 -15.01
C PHE A 4 -3.18 7.13 -14.08
N PHE A 5 -2.99 8.07 -13.15
CA PHE A 5 -4.06 8.61 -12.30
C PHE A 5 -5.11 9.37 -13.10
N VAL A 6 -4.68 10.12 -14.13
CA VAL A 6 -5.59 10.82 -15.05
C VAL A 6 -6.43 9.83 -15.85
N LEU A 7 -5.84 8.71 -16.30
CA LEU A 7 -6.57 7.68 -17.05
C LEU A 7 -7.65 6.99 -16.20
N ILE A 8 -7.39 6.74 -14.92
CA ILE A 8 -8.35 6.15 -13.96
C ILE A 8 -9.52 7.13 -13.72
N LEU A 9 -9.24 8.43 -13.61
CA LEU A 9 -10.28 9.47 -13.50
C LEU A 9 -11.12 9.59 -14.77
N PHE A 10 -10.53 9.44 -15.96
CA PHE A 10 -11.28 9.40 -17.22
C PHE A 10 -12.14 8.14 -17.38
N LEU A 11 -11.65 6.98 -16.92
CA LEU A 11 -12.42 5.73 -16.91
C LEU A 11 -13.64 5.81 -15.96
N LEU A 12 -13.51 6.55 -14.85
CA LEU A 12 -14.62 6.85 -13.94
C LEU A 12 -15.62 7.88 -14.49
N ALA A 13 -15.17 8.78 -15.39
CA ALA A 13 -16.03 9.77 -16.03
C ALA A 13 -16.78 9.22 -17.28
N GLY A 14 -16.27 8.15 -17.89
CA GLY A 14 -16.79 7.59 -19.15
C GLY A 14 -17.95 6.60 -19.01
N TRP A 15 -18.30 6.16 -17.80
CA TRP A 15 -19.47 5.31 -17.60
C TRP A 15 -20.70 6.18 -17.38
N GLN A 16 -21.57 6.25 -18.40
CA GLN A 16 -22.92 6.76 -18.27
C GLN A 16 -23.61 6.02 -17.11
N THR A 17 -23.73 6.72 -15.98
CA THR A 17 -24.26 6.15 -14.74
C THR A 17 -25.77 6.02 -14.87
N GLN A 18 -26.27 4.79 -14.74
CA GLN A 18 -27.66 4.60 -14.34
C GLN A 18 -27.80 5.18 -12.93
N VAL A 19 -28.37 6.38 -12.86
CA VAL A 19 -28.72 7.09 -11.63
C VAL A 19 -29.87 6.33 -10.99
N CYS A 20 -29.62 5.64 -9.87
CA CYS A 20 -30.68 5.05 -9.06
C CYS A 20 -31.02 5.92 -7.84
N ALA A 21 -32.27 5.76 -7.40
CA ALA A 21 -32.98 6.67 -6.50
C ALA A 21 -32.33 6.83 -5.11
N GLN A 22 -32.58 7.98 -4.48
CA GLN A 22 -32.31 8.23 -3.07
C GLN A 22 -32.99 7.15 -2.20
N GLY A 23 -32.23 6.18 -1.70
CA GLY A 23 -32.73 5.17 -0.77
C GLY A 23 -32.10 3.80 -0.89
N GLU A 24 -31.42 3.48 -2.00
CA GLU A 24 -30.81 2.17 -2.16
C GLU A 24 -29.58 1.98 -1.25
N ALA A 25 -29.51 0.78 -0.65
CA ALA A 25 -28.37 0.35 0.14
C ALA A 25 -27.14 0.21 -0.78
N ARG A 26 -25.97 0.64 -0.30
CA ARG A 26 -24.69 0.39 -0.98
C ARG A 26 -24.54 -1.10 -1.25
N GLN A 27 -24.25 -1.48 -2.49
CA GLN A 27 -24.17 -2.88 -2.93
C GLN A 27 -22.71 -3.30 -3.13
N TRP A 28 -21.91 -2.45 -3.75
CA TRP A 28 -20.48 -2.68 -3.92
C TRP A 28 -19.71 -1.36 -3.99
N GLY A 29 -18.39 -1.39 -3.85
CA GLY A 29 -17.55 -0.21 -3.99
C GLY A 29 -16.16 -0.55 -4.48
N ILE A 30 -15.53 0.36 -5.21
CA ILE A 30 -14.17 0.21 -5.73
C ILE A 30 -13.26 1.15 -4.95
N GLU A 31 -12.15 0.64 -4.42
CA GLU A 31 -11.13 1.34 -3.65
C GLU A 31 -9.78 1.26 -4.37
N VAL A 32 -9.13 2.41 -4.53
CA VAL A 32 -7.74 2.51 -4.97
C VAL A 32 -6.95 3.13 -3.82
N SER A 33 -5.88 2.48 -3.38
CA SER A 33 -5.07 2.94 -2.27
C SER A 33 -3.57 2.87 -2.57
N ALA A 34 -2.83 3.77 -1.95
CA ALA A 34 -1.38 3.75 -1.89
C ALA A 34 -0.92 3.95 -0.45
N GLY A 35 0.23 3.39 -0.11
CA GLY A 35 0.66 3.31 1.27
C GLY A 35 2.14 3.05 1.43
N GLY A 36 2.55 3.01 2.69
CA GLY A 36 3.91 2.68 3.11
C GLY A 36 3.89 1.58 4.15
N ALA A 37 4.96 0.80 4.22
CA ALA A 37 5.20 -0.18 5.26
C ALA A 37 6.61 -0.01 5.84
N THR A 38 6.76 -0.32 7.12
CA THR A 38 8.06 -0.44 7.78
C THR A 38 8.32 -1.90 8.13
N MET A 39 9.49 -2.40 7.76
CA MET A 39 9.93 -3.78 7.98
C MET A 39 11.03 -3.77 9.03
N GLY A 40 10.73 -4.35 10.20
CA GLY A 40 11.70 -4.50 11.28
C GLY A 40 12.81 -5.46 10.90
N THR A 41 14.00 -5.24 11.48
CA THR A 41 15.17 -6.13 11.34
C THR A 41 15.52 -6.72 12.70
N ASP A 42 15.81 -8.02 12.75
CA ASP A 42 16.08 -8.75 14.01
C ASP A 42 17.48 -8.50 14.59
N ASP A 43 18.41 -7.87 13.84
CA ASP A 43 19.81 -7.70 14.26
C ASP A 43 20.04 -6.38 15.02
N GLU A 44 20.54 -6.45 16.26
CA GLU A 44 20.86 -5.27 17.10
C GLU A 44 21.98 -4.38 16.53
N VAL A 45 22.84 -4.95 15.65
CA VAL A 45 23.98 -4.26 15.03
C VAL A 45 23.52 -3.35 13.89
N SER A 46 22.40 -3.67 13.23
CA SER A 46 21.85 -2.90 12.11
C SER A 46 20.95 -1.75 12.57
N ARG A 47 21.30 -1.08 13.67
CA ARG A 47 20.55 0.01 14.36
C ARG A 47 20.21 1.27 13.53
N LEU A 48 20.35 1.17 12.22
CA LEU A 48 19.83 2.10 11.25
C LEU A 48 18.36 1.75 11.01
N ASN A 49 17.51 2.78 10.95
CA ASN A 49 16.04 2.68 10.82
C ASN A 49 15.50 1.53 9.95
N ASP A 50 14.31 1.05 10.33
CA ASP A 50 13.49 0.07 9.62
C ASP A 50 13.48 0.29 8.09
N ASN A 51 13.52 -0.82 7.36
CA ASN A 51 13.39 -0.79 5.91
C ASN A 51 11.98 -0.32 5.51
N GLN A 52 11.89 0.37 4.39
CA GLN A 52 10.63 0.92 3.90
C GLN A 52 10.14 0.17 2.67
N ALA A 53 8.82 0.02 2.57
CA ALA A 53 8.15 -0.45 1.37
C ALA A 53 7.03 0.50 0.95
N ASN A 54 6.78 0.58 -0.36
CA ASN A 54 5.62 1.25 -0.91
C ASN A 54 4.58 0.22 -1.33
N VAL A 55 3.32 0.47 -0.99
CA VAL A 55 2.19 -0.43 -1.29
C VAL A 55 1.19 0.27 -2.18
N PHE A 56 0.64 -0.46 -3.13
CA PHE A 56 -0.44 -0.03 -4.01
C PHE A 56 -1.49 -1.14 -4.06
N ALA A 57 -2.77 -0.78 -4.00
CA ALA A 57 -3.84 -1.76 -4.10
C ALA A 57 -5.05 -1.22 -4.87
N LEU A 58 -5.71 -2.14 -5.55
CA LEU A 58 -7.02 -1.94 -6.16
C LEU A 58 -7.93 -3.04 -5.62
N SER A 59 -9.00 -2.64 -4.93
CA SER A 59 -9.92 -3.57 -4.28
C SER A 59 -11.38 -3.23 -4.56
N VAL A 60 -12.21 -4.26 -4.47
CA VAL A 60 -13.65 -4.20 -4.58
C VAL A 60 -14.23 -4.71 -3.27
N ASP A 61 -15.11 -3.92 -2.68
CA ASP A 61 -15.92 -4.31 -1.52
C ASP A 61 -17.33 -4.67 -2.02
N TYR A 62 -17.82 -5.85 -1.66
CA TYR A 62 -19.20 -6.28 -1.87
C TYR A 62 -19.94 -6.30 -0.54
N TYR A 63 -20.98 -5.48 -0.39
CA TYR A 63 -21.71 -5.32 0.85
C TYR A 63 -22.81 -6.37 0.99
N LEU A 64 -22.58 -7.35 1.86
CA LEU A 64 -23.57 -8.39 2.20
C LEU A 64 -24.72 -7.81 3.03
N HIS A 65 -24.37 -6.92 3.96
CA HIS A 65 -25.30 -6.26 4.86
C HIS A 65 -24.76 -4.87 5.22
N ARG A 66 -25.55 -4.05 5.92
CA ARG A 66 -25.13 -2.68 6.29
C ARG A 66 -23.80 -2.64 7.07
N HIS A 67 -23.51 -3.70 7.83
CA HIS A 67 -22.32 -3.85 8.67
C HIS A 67 -21.22 -4.72 8.06
N TRP A 68 -21.49 -5.54 7.05
CA TRP A 68 -20.53 -6.54 6.57
C TRP A 68 -20.25 -6.33 5.08
N ALA A 69 -18.97 -6.31 4.74
CA ALA A 69 -18.50 -6.32 3.37
C ALA A 69 -17.45 -7.41 3.17
N VAL A 70 -17.51 -8.10 2.05
CA VAL A 70 -16.42 -8.96 1.56
C VAL A 70 -15.54 -8.10 0.67
N THR A 71 -14.23 -8.18 0.84
CA THR A 71 -13.27 -7.42 0.03
C THR A 71 -12.43 -8.37 -0.81
N GLY A 72 -12.13 -7.99 -2.04
CA GLY A 72 -11.28 -8.74 -2.94
C GLY A 72 -10.51 -7.78 -3.85
N GLY A 73 -9.28 -8.12 -4.24
CA GLY A 73 -8.49 -7.21 -5.05
C GLY A 73 -7.12 -7.71 -5.44
N ILE A 74 -6.37 -6.81 -6.05
CA ILE A 74 -4.96 -7.00 -6.40
C ILE A 74 -4.12 -5.98 -5.64
N TYR A 75 -2.91 -6.38 -5.29
CA TYR A 75 -1.93 -5.50 -4.65
C TYR A 75 -0.58 -5.63 -5.33
N MET A 76 0.20 -4.56 -5.22
CA MET A 76 1.58 -4.48 -5.63
C MET A 76 2.37 -3.77 -4.54
N GLU A 77 3.57 -4.26 -4.26
CA GLU A 77 4.45 -3.72 -3.25
C GLU A 77 5.87 -3.63 -3.76
N GLN A 78 6.54 -2.55 -3.41
CA GLN A 78 7.95 -2.30 -3.67
C GLN A 78 8.68 -2.27 -2.33
N GLN A 79 9.42 -3.32 -2.01
CA GLN A 79 10.21 -3.43 -0.80
C GLN A 79 11.64 -2.93 -1.07
N GLY A 80 12.12 -2.01 -0.23
CA GLY A 80 13.51 -1.55 -0.24
C GLY A 80 14.32 -2.29 0.81
N LEU A 81 15.53 -2.72 0.45
CA LEU A 81 16.53 -3.22 1.40
C LEU A 81 17.57 -2.14 1.65
N TYR A 82 17.97 -1.96 2.91
CA TYR A 82 18.89 -0.93 3.37
C TYR A 82 18.45 0.47 2.95
N THR A 83 17.18 0.80 3.21
CA THR A 83 16.58 2.11 2.87
C THR A 83 17.35 3.28 3.47
N ASN A 84 17.87 3.11 4.68
CA ASN A 84 18.68 4.06 5.41
C ASN A 84 20.04 4.38 4.76
N LEU A 85 20.53 3.54 3.83
CA LEU A 85 21.81 3.73 3.13
C LEU A 85 21.63 4.36 1.74
N SER A 86 20.40 4.65 1.33
CA SER A 86 20.08 5.11 -0.02
C SER A 86 19.17 6.33 0.00
N SER A 87 19.40 7.27 -0.93
CA SER A 87 18.45 8.33 -1.26
C SER A 87 17.24 7.78 -2.03
N GLY A 88 16.43 6.93 -1.38
CA GLY A 88 15.23 6.33 -1.96
C GLY A 88 14.81 5.03 -1.26
N ILE A 89 14.02 4.21 -1.96
CA ILE A 89 13.53 2.91 -1.45
C ILE A 89 14.64 1.85 -1.57
N GLY A 90 15.69 2.00 -0.76
CA GLY A 90 16.75 1.01 -0.61
C GLY A 90 17.77 0.91 -1.74
N LEU A 91 18.90 0.27 -1.40
CA LEU A 91 19.98 -0.10 -2.32
C LEU A 91 19.58 -1.25 -3.25
N MET A 92 18.66 -2.09 -2.80
CA MET A 92 17.99 -3.11 -3.60
C MET A 92 16.48 -2.95 -3.49
N LYS A 93 15.80 -3.08 -4.62
CA LYS A 93 14.35 -2.98 -4.73
C LYS A 93 13.81 -4.33 -5.14
N ASN A 94 12.85 -4.82 -4.39
CA ASN A 94 12.14 -6.04 -4.72
C ASN A 94 10.66 -5.74 -4.93
N TRP A 95 10.06 -6.36 -5.93
CA TRP A 95 8.66 -6.17 -6.24
C TRP A 95 7.87 -7.39 -5.80
N ILE A 96 6.67 -7.18 -5.30
CA ILE A 96 5.70 -8.23 -4.96
C ILE A 96 4.40 -7.83 -5.59
N ALA A 97 3.70 -8.78 -6.21
CA ALA A 97 2.35 -8.53 -6.70
C ALA A 97 1.50 -9.79 -6.51
N GLY A 98 0.26 -9.57 -6.09
CA GLY A 98 -0.58 -10.65 -5.63
C GLY A 98 -2.06 -10.29 -5.60
N ILE A 99 -2.84 -11.23 -5.08
CA ILE A 99 -4.27 -11.04 -4.83
C ILE A 99 -4.54 -10.96 -3.33
N GLN A 100 -5.58 -10.22 -2.96
CA GLN A 100 -6.08 -10.14 -1.60
C GLN A 100 -7.57 -10.50 -1.55
N ALA A 101 -7.99 -11.13 -0.46
CA ALA A 101 -9.40 -11.42 -0.19
C ALA A 101 -9.65 -11.33 1.31
N GLY A 102 -10.81 -10.84 1.73
CA GLY A 102 -11.07 -10.63 3.15
C GLY A 102 -12.47 -10.16 3.46
N ALA A 103 -12.65 -9.66 4.67
CA ALA A 103 -13.91 -9.08 5.11
C ALA A 103 -13.68 -7.84 5.98
N LYS A 104 -14.63 -6.91 5.90
CA LYS A 104 -14.72 -5.69 6.70
C LYS A 104 -16.04 -5.68 7.47
N TRP A 105 -15.97 -5.29 8.74
CA TRP A 105 -17.10 -5.02 9.60
C TRP A 105 -17.15 -3.55 9.99
N TYR A 106 -18.31 -2.92 9.78
CA TYR A 106 -18.59 -1.53 10.08
C TYR A 106 -19.51 -1.44 11.31
N PRO A 107 -19.07 -0.97 12.48
CA PRO A 107 -19.93 -0.82 13.66
C PRO A 107 -21.03 0.22 13.48
N LEU A 108 -20.78 1.28 12.71
CA LEU A 108 -21.69 2.42 12.59
C LEU A 108 -22.71 2.21 11.47
N ALA A 109 -23.89 2.83 11.63
CA ALA A 109 -24.88 2.88 10.56
C ALA A 109 -24.40 3.77 9.39
N PRO A 110 -24.76 3.48 8.13
CA PRO A 110 -24.28 4.23 6.95
C PRO A 110 -24.61 5.73 6.91
N LYS A 111 -25.42 6.24 7.85
CA LYS A 111 -25.78 7.66 7.96
C LYS A 111 -24.61 8.55 8.38
N TRP A 112 -23.65 8.00 9.11
CA TRP A 112 -22.50 8.76 9.61
C TRP A 112 -21.52 9.08 8.47
N ILE A 113 -20.93 10.28 8.52
CA ILE A 113 -19.89 10.72 7.57
C ILE A 113 -18.63 9.89 7.76
N VAL A 114 -18.28 9.60 9.01
CA VAL A 114 -17.12 8.80 9.38
C VAL A 114 -17.59 7.37 9.65
N GLN A 115 -17.00 6.41 8.95
CA GLN A 115 -17.32 4.99 9.01
C GLN A 115 -16.06 4.22 9.40
N PRO A 116 -15.78 4.04 10.70
CA PRO A 116 -14.70 3.15 11.12
C PRO A 116 -15.03 1.71 10.69
N TYR A 117 -14.00 0.92 10.47
CA TYR A 117 -14.12 -0.51 10.20
C TYR A 117 -12.99 -1.30 10.85
N VAL A 118 -13.28 -2.57 11.10
CA VAL A 118 -12.28 -3.59 11.44
C VAL A 118 -12.46 -4.75 10.48
N GLY A 119 -11.41 -5.48 10.18
CA GLY A 119 -11.46 -6.53 9.19
C GLY A 119 -10.23 -7.42 9.23
N ALA A 120 -10.21 -8.37 8.32
CA ALA A 120 -9.06 -9.21 8.09
C ALA A 120 -8.96 -9.54 6.60
N ASN A 121 -7.72 -9.58 6.11
CA ASN A 121 -7.39 -9.91 4.74
C ASN A 121 -6.44 -11.12 4.71
N LEU A 122 -6.60 -11.93 3.69
CA LEU A 122 -5.66 -12.93 3.23
C LEU A 122 -4.99 -12.40 1.98
N TYR A 123 -3.67 -12.52 1.92
CA TYR A 123 -2.88 -12.18 0.75
C TYR A 123 -2.21 -13.44 0.22
N THR A 124 -2.06 -13.53 -1.09
CA THR A 124 -1.17 -14.50 -1.72
C THR A 124 -0.42 -13.86 -2.87
N ASN A 125 0.87 -14.16 -2.94
CA ASN A 125 1.75 -13.69 -4.00
C ASN A 125 1.61 -14.64 -5.18
N VAL A 126 1.20 -14.10 -6.34
CA VAL A 126 1.00 -14.90 -7.56
C VAL A 126 2.05 -14.63 -8.63
N LEU A 127 2.84 -13.55 -8.51
CA LEU A 127 3.70 -13.08 -9.59
C LEU A 127 5.20 -13.26 -9.32
N ASN A 128 5.65 -13.26 -8.06
CA ASN A 128 7.08 -13.34 -7.72
C ASN A 128 7.37 -14.44 -6.69
N LEU A 129 7.14 -15.69 -7.06
CA LEU A 129 7.43 -16.87 -6.24
C LEU A 129 8.90 -17.36 -6.25
N PRO A 130 9.69 -17.18 -7.32
CA PRO A 130 11.06 -17.68 -7.32
C PRO A 130 11.92 -17.02 -6.24
N ARG A 131 12.66 -17.85 -5.51
CA ARG A 131 13.67 -17.38 -4.56
C ARG A 131 14.76 -16.64 -5.31
N GLN A 132 15.07 -15.42 -4.88
CA GLN A 132 16.11 -14.60 -5.48
C GLN A 132 17.36 -14.70 -4.62
N ARG A 133 18.45 -15.21 -5.21
CA ARG A 133 19.76 -15.27 -4.57
C ARG A 133 20.79 -14.63 -5.47
N GLY A 134 21.73 -13.91 -4.89
CA GLY A 134 22.85 -13.40 -5.64
C GLY A 134 23.67 -12.39 -4.87
N GLU A 135 24.54 -11.74 -5.63
CA GLU A 135 25.41 -10.69 -5.16
C GLU A 135 25.18 -9.45 -6.03
N LYS A 136 25.25 -8.27 -5.41
CA LYS A 136 25.09 -6.99 -6.10
C LYS A 136 26.06 -5.96 -5.56
N HIS A 137 26.76 -5.28 -6.46
CA HIS A 137 27.50 -4.06 -6.10
C HIS A 137 26.51 -2.93 -5.82
N VAL A 138 26.65 -2.32 -4.66
CA VAL A 138 25.78 -1.26 -4.18
C VAL A 138 26.63 -0.07 -3.75
N HIS A 139 26.08 1.12 -3.95
CA HIS A 139 26.71 2.37 -3.54
C HIS A 139 25.81 3.02 -2.49
N ALA A 140 26.28 3.07 -1.25
CA ALA A 140 25.60 3.75 -0.17
C ALA A 140 25.81 5.26 -0.29
N THR A 141 24.71 6.01 -0.31
CA THR A 141 24.70 7.46 -0.41
C THR A 141 24.25 8.14 0.88
N GLN A 142 23.79 7.37 1.86
CA GLN A 142 23.29 7.85 3.15
C GLN A 142 23.86 7.05 4.32
N ALA A 143 23.83 7.63 5.52
CA ALA A 143 24.52 7.22 6.75
C ALA A 143 26.06 7.19 6.65
N TRP A 144 26.60 6.35 5.76
CA TRP A 144 28.03 6.29 5.43
C TRP A 144 28.21 6.08 3.94
N GLU A 145 28.80 7.08 3.29
CA GLU A 145 29.06 7.06 1.85
C GLU A 145 30.17 6.05 1.51
N GLY A 146 29.91 5.16 0.57
CA GLY A 146 30.88 4.15 0.16
C GLY A 146 30.28 3.05 -0.70
N ASP A 147 31.15 2.33 -1.39
CA ASP A 147 30.77 1.16 -2.18
C ASP A 147 30.76 -0.08 -1.30
N GLY A 148 29.90 -1.03 -1.65
CA GLY A 148 29.83 -2.32 -1.00
C GLY A 148 29.34 -3.42 -1.91
N VAL A 149 29.46 -4.62 -1.39
CA VAL A 149 28.96 -5.85 -2.01
C VAL A 149 27.85 -6.38 -1.11
N MET A 150 26.66 -6.53 -1.68
CA MET A 150 25.49 -7.06 -0.99
C MET A 150 25.20 -8.48 -1.47
N THR A 151 25.34 -9.45 -0.58
CA THR A 151 24.84 -10.81 -0.82
C THR A 151 23.43 -10.91 -0.29
N TYR A 152 22.48 -11.36 -1.11
CA TYR A 152 21.08 -11.43 -0.74
C TYR A 152 20.48 -12.80 -1.03
N ASP A 153 19.53 -13.18 -0.20
CA ASP A 153 18.72 -14.39 -0.30
C ASP A 153 17.30 -14.08 0.15
N ILE A 154 16.44 -13.82 -0.84
CA ILE A 154 15.07 -13.35 -0.64
C ILE A 154 14.11 -14.42 -1.09
N GLN A 155 13.26 -14.86 -0.17
CA GLN A 155 12.15 -15.74 -0.42
C GLN A 155 10.86 -15.02 -0.06
N HIS A 156 10.00 -14.81 -1.06
CA HIS A 156 8.72 -14.18 -0.84
C HIS A 156 7.76 -15.12 -0.11
N ALA A 157 6.90 -14.55 0.74
CA ALA A 157 5.86 -15.30 1.39
C ALA A 157 4.84 -15.84 0.39
N VAL A 158 4.39 -17.08 0.63
CA VAL A 158 3.36 -17.75 -0.18
C VAL A 158 1.99 -17.14 0.12
N GLY A 159 1.79 -16.69 1.35
CA GLY A 159 0.62 -15.90 1.74
C GLY A 159 0.81 -15.21 3.07
N SER A 160 -0.16 -14.37 3.42
CA SER A 160 -0.19 -13.69 4.71
C SER A 160 -1.62 -13.51 5.23
N ILE A 161 -1.76 -13.50 6.55
CA ILE A 161 -2.99 -13.08 7.23
C ILE A 161 -2.74 -11.67 7.77
N SER A 162 -3.74 -10.81 7.60
CA SER A 162 -3.61 -9.41 7.99
C SER A 162 -4.85 -8.90 8.68
N PRO A 163 -4.87 -8.76 10.02
CA PRO A 163 -5.85 -7.90 10.67
C PRO A 163 -5.75 -6.48 10.10
N ARG A 164 -6.90 -5.84 9.91
CA ARG A 164 -7.02 -4.49 9.36
C ARG A 164 -7.97 -3.67 10.21
N ILE A 165 -7.60 -2.42 10.47
CA ILE A 165 -8.49 -1.41 11.03
C ILE A 165 -8.41 -0.18 10.15
N GLY A 166 -9.47 0.61 10.10
CA GLY A 166 -9.43 1.84 9.33
C GLY A 166 -10.70 2.65 9.43
N VAL A 167 -10.76 3.69 8.60
CA VAL A 167 -11.86 4.63 8.54
C VAL A 167 -12.14 5.05 7.11
N ASP A 168 -13.40 4.98 6.72
CA ASP A 168 -13.92 5.55 5.48
C ASP A 168 -14.61 6.89 5.84
N ILE A 169 -14.11 8.00 5.30
CA ILE A 169 -14.64 9.35 5.51
C ILE A 169 -15.36 9.78 4.24
N ARG A 170 -16.68 9.94 4.31
CA ARG A 170 -17.50 10.38 3.17
C ARG A 170 -17.15 11.82 2.79
N LEU A 171 -16.57 11.98 1.61
CA LEU A 171 -16.28 13.29 1.03
C LEU A 171 -17.55 13.86 0.39
N ILE A 172 -18.13 13.11 -0.55
CA ILE A 172 -19.34 13.49 -1.27
C ILE A 172 -20.14 12.26 -1.60
N SER A 173 -21.38 12.19 -1.12
CA SER A 173 -22.42 11.24 -1.56
C SER A 173 -21.97 9.76 -1.54
N SER A 174 -21.29 9.29 -2.60
CA SER A 174 -20.75 7.94 -2.82
C SER A 174 -19.22 7.86 -2.81
N VAL A 175 -18.49 8.97 -2.69
CA VAL A 175 -17.02 9.03 -2.67
C VAL A 175 -16.54 9.18 -1.23
N ASN A 176 -15.64 8.30 -0.83
CA ASN A 176 -15.04 8.25 0.50
C ASN A 176 -13.51 8.34 0.39
N LEU A 177 -12.89 9.10 1.29
CA LEU A 177 -11.47 8.98 1.61
C LEU A 177 -11.30 7.79 2.55
N THR A 178 -10.33 6.93 2.27
CA THR A 178 -10.06 5.73 3.07
C THR A 178 -8.69 5.87 3.72
N VAL A 179 -8.62 5.57 5.00
CA VAL A 179 -7.35 5.46 5.73
C VAL A 179 -7.39 4.13 6.47
N GLY A 180 -6.37 3.30 6.28
CA GLY A 180 -6.31 1.97 6.87
C GLY A 180 -4.92 1.66 7.41
N TRP A 181 -4.89 0.82 8.44
CA TRP A 181 -3.68 0.16 8.92
C TRP A 181 -3.91 -1.34 8.94
N ASP A 182 -2.96 -2.09 8.40
CA ASP A 182 -2.97 -3.55 8.38
C ASP A 182 -1.62 -4.11 8.81
N TYR A 183 -1.62 -5.16 9.63
CA TYR A 183 -0.40 -5.86 10.02
C TYR A 183 -0.33 -7.20 9.32
N ARG A 184 0.62 -7.39 8.41
CA ARG A 184 0.73 -8.61 7.59
C ARG A 184 1.64 -9.62 8.28
N TRP A 185 1.04 -10.70 8.77
CA TRP A 185 1.76 -11.89 9.22
C TRP A 185 2.04 -12.78 8.02
N GLU A 186 3.30 -12.79 7.57
CA GLU A 186 3.73 -13.54 6.41
C GLU A 186 4.07 -15.00 6.77
N PHE A 187 3.69 -15.93 5.89
CA PHE A 187 4.03 -17.34 6.02
C PHE A 187 5.08 -17.74 4.98
N TYR A 188 6.13 -18.40 5.45
CA TYR A 188 7.16 -19.02 4.60
C TYR A 188 7.98 -18.02 3.77
N GLY A 189 7.90 -16.72 4.09
CA GLY A 189 8.76 -15.66 3.56
C GLY A 189 9.96 -15.44 4.48
N HIS A 190 11.11 -15.12 3.89
CA HIS A 190 12.28 -14.66 4.62
C HIS A 190 13.14 -13.77 3.74
N THR A 191 13.79 -12.79 4.35
CA THR A 191 14.80 -11.96 3.70
C THR A 191 16.08 -12.03 4.52
N ASN A 192 17.12 -12.60 3.93
CA ASN A 192 18.47 -12.58 4.48
C ASN A 192 19.35 -11.77 3.53
N SER A 193 20.05 -10.78 4.06
CA SER A 193 21.02 -10.01 3.29
C SER A 193 22.23 -9.67 4.16
N ASN A 194 23.38 -9.55 3.54
CA ASN A 194 24.58 -9.04 4.18
C ASN A 194 25.28 -8.07 3.23
N MET A 195 25.41 -6.83 3.67
CA MET A 195 26.16 -5.82 2.95
C MET A 195 27.54 -5.66 3.58
N ARG A 196 28.58 -5.81 2.77
CA ARG A 196 29.97 -5.56 3.16
C ARG A 196 30.52 -4.36 2.42
N TYR A 197 30.97 -3.34 3.14
CA TYR A 197 31.62 -2.18 2.55
C TYR A 197 32.99 -2.54 1.98
N THR A 198 33.24 -2.13 0.75
CA THR A 198 34.52 -2.30 0.03
C THR A 198 35.30 -0.99 -0.09
N SER A 199 34.64 0.15 0.12
CA SER A 199 35.26 1.47 0.17
C SER A 199 34.53 2.37 1.18
N GLY A 200 35.13 3.51 1.52
CA GLY A 200 34.55 4.48 2.47
C GLY A 200 34.92 4.24 3.94
N PRO A 201 34.34 5.01 4.88
CA PRO A 201 34.72 5.01 6.29
C PRO A 201 34.40 3.70 7.02
N MET A 202 33.50 2.89 6.47
CA MET A 202 33.09 1.60 7.02
C MET A 202 33.71 0.40 6.28
N THR A 203 34.78 0.60 5.51
CA THR A 203 35.44 -0.48 4.73
C THR A 203 35.72 -1.71 5.59
N GLY A 204 35.32 -2.89 5.10
CA GLY A 204 35.48 -4.18 5.79
C GLY A 204 34.38 -4.49 6.81
N HIS A 205 33.53 -3.53 7.17
CA HIS A 205 32.38 -3.79 8.04
C HIS A 205 31.24 -4.47 7.28
N GLU A 206 30.64 -5.45 7.96
CA GLU A 206 29.47 -6.19 7.50
C GLU A 206 28.21 -5.69 8.21
N TYR A 207 27.11 -5.64 7.46
CA TYR A 207 25.80 -5.21 7.90
C TYR A 207 24.80 -6.32 7.56
N PRO A 208 24.68 -7.34 8.42
CA PRO A 208 23.69 -8.38 8.25
C PRO A 208 22.29 -7.82 8.46
N MET A 209 21.33 -8.42 7.78
CA MET A 209 19.92 -8.09 7.85
C MET A 209 19.12 -9.37 7.70
N LYS A 210 18.29 -9.66 8.69
CA LYS A 210 17.33 -10.76 8.68
C LYS A 210 15.95 -10.24 9.00
N SER A 211 14.96 -10.72 8.26
CA SER A 211 13.56 -10.39 8.47
C SER A 211 12.68 -11.56 8.04
N ASP A 212 11.62 -11.81 8.81
CA ASP A 212 10.51 -12.72 8.47
C ASP A 212 9.51 -12.09 7.49
N ASN A 213 9.78 -10.84 7.07
CA ASN A 213 8.97 -9.98 6.22
C ASN A 213 7.62 -9.54 6.83
N SER A 214 7.32 -9.88 8.08
CA SER A 214 6.11 -9.39 8.75
C SER A 214 6.19 -7.88 8.94
N ARG A 215 5.10 -7.15 8.66
CA ARG A 215 5.15 -5.68 8.64
C ARG A 215 3.79 -5.01 8.85
N GLY A 216 3.83 -3.83 9.45
CA GLY A 216 2.71 -2.91 9.49
C GLY A 216 2.65 -2.06 8.21
N VAL A 217 1.45 -1.90 7.66
CA VAL A 217 1.19 -1.13 6.44
C VAL A 217 0.15 -0.06 6.74
N ILE A 218 0.45 1.18 6.37
CA ILE A 218 -0.51 2.28 6.37
C ILE A 218 -0.90 2.58 4.94
N ASN A 219 -2.20 2.61 4.67
CA ASN A 219 -2.76 2.86 3.35
C ASN A 219 -3.71 4.06 3.38
N ILE A 220 -3.61 4.91 2.36
CA ILE A 220 -4.52 6.02 2.10
C ILE A 220 -5.07 5.85 0.68
N GLY A 221 -6.38 6.01 0.51
CA GLY A 221 -7.01 5.74 -0.77
C GLY A 221 -8.32 6.47 -0.97
N VAL A 222 -8.89 6.31 -2.16
CA VAL A 222 -10.22 6.81 -2.51
C VAL A 222 -11.10 5.63 -2.87
N LYS A 223 -12.32 5.63 -2.34
CA LYS A 223 -13.32 4.61 -2.56
C LYS A 223 -14.61 5.20 -3.11
N VAL A 224 -15.18 4.55 -4.11
CA VAL A 224 -16.46 4.93 -4.73
C VAL A 224 -17.46 3.80 -4.51
N ASP A 225 -18.55 4.10 -3.80
CA ASP A 225 -19.65 3.17 -3.51
C ASP A 225 -20.77 3.27 -4.57
N PHE A 226 -21.29 2.12 -4.97
CA PHE A 226 -22.38 1.96 -5.92
C PHE A 226 -23.61 1.31 -5.26
N PRO A 227 -24.84 1.66 -5.69
CA PRO A 227 -25.16 2.65 -6.74
C PRO A 227 -24.77 4.09 -6.35
N MET A 228 -24.34 4.88 -7.35
CA MET A 228 -23.92 6.26 -7.10
C MET A 228 -25.15 7.11 -6.74
N ARG A 229 -25.08 7.78 -5.59
CA ARG A 229 -26.13 8.71 -5.14
C ARG A 229 -25.95 10.05 -5.82
N THR A 230 -27.07 10.70 -6.17
CA THR A 230 -27.09 11.99 -6.88
C THR A 230 -26.18 13.03 -6.21
N VAL A 231 -25.27 13.61 -7.00
CA VAL A 231 -24.34 14.67 -6.57
C VAL A 231 -24.70 15.95 -7.31
N SER A 232 -24.83 17.07 -6.61
CA SER A 232 -24.93 18.38 -7.28
C SER A 232 -23.61 18.68 -8.01
N GLU A 233 -23.65 19.04 -9.28
CA GLU A 233 -22.47 19.27 -10.15
C GLU A 233 -21.39 20.15 -9.49
N GLY A 234 -21.79 21.22 -8.79
CA GLY A 234 -20.86 22.13 -8.10
C GLY A 234 -20.05 21.51 -6.94
N LYS A 235 -20.56 20.46 -6.31
CA LYS A 235 -19.82 19.73 -5.26
C LYS A 235 -18.78 18.80 -5.88
N MET A 236 -19.12 18.14 -6.99
CA MET A 236 -18.20 17.25 -7.69
C MET A 236 -16.97 18.00 -8.24
N SER A 237 -17.19 19.18 -8.84
CA SER A 237 -16.10 20.01 -9.36
C SER A 237 -15.15 20.51 -8.26
N THR A 238 -15.69 20.82 -7.09
CA THR A 238 -14.91 21.25 -5.92
C THR A 238 -14.07 20.10 -5.35
N LEU A 239 -14.62 18.89 -5.28
CA LEU A 239 -13.88 17.71 -4.81
C LEU A 239 -12.78 17.31 -5.79
N LEU A 240 -13.10 17.25 -7.09
CA LEU A 240 -12.08 17.00 -8.11
C LEU A 240 -10.98 18.06 -8.02
N GLY A 241 -11.35 19.35 -7.90
CA GLY A 241 -10.39 20.44 -7.68
C GLY A 241 -9.52 20.26 -6.43
N ALA A 242 -10.10 19.83 -5.30
CA ALA A 242 -9.36 19.57 -4.07
C ALA A 242 -8.42 18.36 -4.18
N ILE A 243 -8.88 17.27 -4.80
CA ILE A 243 -8.08 16.07 -5.06
C ILE A 243 -6.94 16.39 -6.04
N PHE A 244 -7.22 17.14 -7.10
CA PHE A 244 -6.20 17.58 -8.06
C PHE A 244 -5.19 18.55 -7.42
N GLY A 245 -5.63 19.46 -6.56
CA GLY A 245 -4.74 20.36 -5.82
C GLY A 245 -3.83 19.63 -4.83
N LEU A 246 -4.31 18.52 -4.24
CA LEU A 246 -3.53 17.71 -3.30
C LEU A 246 -2.55 16.76 -4.02
N LEU A 247 -2.89 16.29 -5.22
CA LEU A 247 -2.05 15.42 -6.06
C LEU A 247 -1.08 16.19 -6.98
N MET A 248 -1.37 17.45 -7.27
CA MET A 248 -0.52 18.35 -8.04
C MET A 248 -0.28 19.62 -7.21
N PRO A 249 0.74 19.63 -6.32
CA PRO A 249 1.16 20.88 -5.71
C PRO A 249 1.55 21.82 -6.85
N SER A 250 0.91 22.98 -6.91
CA SER A 250 1.32 24.04 -7.83
C SER A 250 2.77 24.36 -7.53
N ARG A 251 3.66 24.19 -8.50
CA ARG A 251 4.96 24.85 -8.47
C ARG A 251 4.67 26.33 -8.67
N SER A 252 4.53 27.08 -7.57
CA SER A 252 4.70 28.52 -7.59
C SER A 252 6.16 28.79 -7.97
N PHE A 253 6.36 29.39 -9.13
CA PHE A 253 7.61 30.07 -9.49
C PHE A 253 7.78 31.33 -8.64
#